data_AF-A0AAP0MXQ5-F1
#
_entry.id   AF-A0AAP0MXQ5-F1
#
_cell.length_a   1.000
_cell.length_b   1.000
_cell.length_c   1.000
_cell.angle_alpha   90.00
_cell.angle_beta   90.00
_cell.angle_gamma   90.00
#
_symmetry.space_group_name_H-M   'P 1'
#
loop_
_entity.id
_entity.type
_entity.pdbx_description
1 polymer ?
#
loop_
_entity_poly.entity_id
_entity_poly.type
_entity_poly.pdbx_seq_one_letter_code
_entity_poly.pdbx_strand_id
1 'polypeptide(L)'
;MRSAATPKNKSEPLLIDLVHDDSTSKFYMYMHFAELEELQANQSRQFNISFNGNHLYGPVVPSYRHTTTAYTTSALTGEKLQFSIHKTENSTLPPILNAIEFYLVQDFSQSETEQADGKLFSIFIPLSIFFLFI
;
A
#
# COMPACT_ATOMS: atom_id res chain seq x y z
N MET A 1 15.54 1.24 3.80
CA MET A 1 14.68 0.47 4.74
C MET A 1 15.54 -0.52 5.50
N ARG A 2 15.16 -0.89 6.72
CA ARG A 2 15.96 -1.81 7.58
C ARG A 2 15.22 -3.11 7.95
N SER A 3 13.90 -3.13 7.82
CA SER A 3 13.04 -4.25 8.16
C SER A 3 11.95 -4.45 7.11
N ALA A 4 11.35 -5.64 7.11
CA ALA A 4 10.25 -6.00 6.24
C ALA A 4 9.36 -7.07 6.89
N ALA A 5 8.05 -6.97 6.67
CA ALA A 5 7.12 -8.06 6.89
C ALA A 5 7.24 -9.10 5.78
N THR A 6 7.00 -10.35 6.13
CA THR A 6 6.82 -11.48 5.20
C THR A 6 5.70 -12.37 5.75
N PRO A 7 4.96 -13.09 4.89
CA PRO A 7 4.02 -14.12 5.33
C PRO A 7 4.67 -15.15 6.26
N LYS A 8 3.93 -15.60 7.27
CA LYS A 8 4.37 -16.68 8.17
C LYS A 8 4.53 -18.00 7.41
N ASN A 9 3.60 -18.29 6.50
CA ASN A 9 3.74 -19.37 5.53
C ASN A 9 4.25 -18.77 4.21
N LYS A 10 5.46 -19.16 3.79
CA LYS A 10 6.13 -18.56 2.62
C LYS A 10 5.41 -18.80 1.29
N SER A 11 4.48 -19.75 1.25
CA SER A 11 3.64 -20.03 0.07
C SER A 11 2.36 -19.21 0.04
N GLU A 12 1.98 -18.58 1.16
CA GLU A 12 0.76 -17.79 1.28
C GLU A 12 1.00 -16.31 0.96
N PRO A 13 -0.05 -15.56 0.58
CA PRO A 13 0.04 -14.13 0.41
C PRO A 13 0.25 -13.39 1.75
N LEU A 14 0.81 -12.18 1.67
CA LEU A 14 0.80 -11.23 2.76
C LEU A 14 -0.53 -10.46 2.72
N LEU A 15 -1.32 -10.58 3.77
CA LEU A 15 -2.65 -9.98 3.87
C LEU A 15 -2.62 -8.75 4.76
N ILE A 16 -3.23 -7.65 4.28
CA ILE A 16 -3.39 -6.41 5.01
C ILE A 16 -4.86 -5.98 4.88
N ASP A 17 -5.54 -5.86 6.01
CA ASP A 17 -6.91 -5.39 6.08
C ASP A 17 -6.93 -4.02 6.77
N LEU A 18 -7.61 -3.05 6.16
CA LEU A 18 -7.99 -1.79 6.79
C LEU A 18 -9.52 -1.72 6.84
N VAL A 19 -10.07 -1.47 8.03
CA VAL A 19 -11.50 -1.27 8.23
C VAL A 19 -11.73 0.21 8.54
N HIS A 20 -12.71 0.81 7.87
CA HIS A 20 -13.13 2.18 8.11
C HIS A 20 -14.65 2.24 8.19
N ASP A 21 -15.17 3.03 9.14
CA ASP A 21 -16.61 3.07 9.43
C ASP A 21 -17.42 3.69 8.29
N ASP A 22 -16.81 4.58 7.50
CA ASP A 22 -17.44 5.22 6.35
C ASP A 22 -17.04 4.55 5.03
N SER A 23 -18.01 3.87 4.41
CA SER A 23 -17.87 3.20 3.11
C SER A 23 -17.54 4.14 1.95
N THR A 24 -17.87 5.42 2.08
CA THR A 24 -17.70 6.44 1.04
C THR A 24 -16.36 7.14 1.11
N SER A 25 -15.61 6.90 2.18
CA SER A 25 -14.26 7.42 2.36
C SER A 25 -13.33 6.95 1.24
N LYS A 26 -12.50 7.89 0.79
CA LYS A 26 -11.57 7.70 -0.33
C LYS A 26 -10.15 7.62 0.20
N PHE A 27 -9.41 6.59 -0.22
CA PHE A 27 -8.04 6.36 0.22
C PHE A 27 -7.06 6.34 -0.95
N TYR A 28 -5.87 6.89 -0.73
CA TYR A 28 -4.70 6.61 -1.55
C TYR A 28 -3.73 5.76 -0.76
N MET A 29 -3.17 4.75 -1.40
CA MET A 29 -2.26 3.80 -0.77
C MET A 29 -0.87 3.96 -1.37
N TYR A 30 0.15 3.89 -0.53
CA TYR A 30 1.55 3.80 -0.91
C TYR A 30 2.17 2.62 -0.16
N MET A 31 2.62 1.61 -0.88
CA MET A 31 3.38 0.48 -0.32
C MET A 31 4.82 0.61 -0.78
N HIS A 32 5.73 0.49 0.18
CA HIS A 32 7.15 0.64 -0.07
C HIS A 32 7.89 -0.68 0.15
N PHE A 33 8.77 -0.98 -0.80
CA PHE A 33 9.51 -2.22 -0.90
C PHE A 33 11.00 -1.92 -1.09
N ALA A 34 11.86 -2.63 -0.39
CA ALA A 34 13.28 -2.70 -0.68
C ALA A 34 13.76 -4.10 -0.32
N GLU A 35 14.50 -4.71 -1.25
CA GLU A 35 15.10 -6.02 -0.98
C GLU A 35 16.24 -5.81 0.02
N LEU A 36 16.18 -6.52 1.15
CA LEU A 36 17.13 -6.37 2.25
C LEU A 36 18.28 -7.38 2.15
N GLU A 37 18.10 -8.43 1.36
CA GLU A 37 19.07 -9.51 1.17
C GLU A 37 19.65 -9.46 -0.26
N GLU A 38 20.96 -9.68 -0.43
CA GLU A 38 21.50 -9.90 -1.77
C GLU A 38 21.08 -11.30 -2.24
N LEU A 39 20.22 -11.34 -3.26
CA LEU A 39 19.68 -12.60 -3.77
C LEU A 39 20.74 -13.36 -4.57
N GLN A 40 20.82 -14.67 -4.34
CA GLN A 40 21.64 -15.56 -5.17
C GLN A 40 21.06 -15.65 -6.59
N ALA A 41 21.86 -16.12 -7.56
CA ALA A 41 21.44 -16.19 -8.97
C ALA A 41 20.18 -17.06 -9.22
N ASN A 42 19.88 -18.01 -8.35
CA ASN A 42 18.69 -18.86 -8.39
C ASN A 42 17.54 -18.35 -7.48
N GLN A 43 17.74 -17.22 -6.82
CA GLN A 43 16.74 -16.59 -5.96
C GLN A 43 16.15 -15.37 -6.65
N SER A 44 14.83 -15.25 -6.56
CA SER A 44 14.10 -14.13 -7.11
C SER A 44 12.96 -13.78 -6.17
N ARG A 45 12.70 -12.48 -6.06
CA ARG A 45 11.51 -11.96 -5.40
C ARG A 45 10.71 -11.13 -6.39
N GLN A 46 9.52 -11.60 -6.71
CA GLN A 46 8.57 -10.94 -7.57
C GLN A 46 7.15 -11.23 -7.08
N PHE A 47 6.34 -10.19 -6.97
CA PHE A 47 4.99 -10.30 -6.42
C PHE A 47 4.04 -9.29 -7.05
N ASN A 48 2.76 -9.61 -7.00
CA ASN A 48 1.66 -8.75 -7.41
C ASN A 48 0.88 -8.29 -6.17
N ILE A 49 0.25 -7.13 -6.28
CA ILE A 49 -0.61 -6.54 -5.26
C ILE A 49 -2.03 -6.59 -5.81
N SER A 50 -2.96 -7.10 -5.01
CA SER A 50 -4.39 -7.10 -5.29
C SER A 50 -5.14 -6.29 -4.26
N PHE A 51 -6.25 -5.68 -4.68
CA PHE A 51 -7.21 -4.98 -3.84
C PHE A 51 -8.59 -5.61 -4.02
N ASN A 52 -9.19 -6.06 -2.92
CA ASN A 52 -10.49 -6.76 -2.90
C ASN A 52 -10.57 -7.89 -3.95
N GLY A 53 -9.49 -8.68 -4.06
CA GLY A 53 -9.36 -9.80 -4.99
C GLY A 53 -8.95 -9.43 -6.42
N ASN A 54 -9.01 -8.16 -6.81
CA ASN A 54 -8.65 -7.71 -8.15
C ASN A 54 -7.19 -7.25 -8.22
N HIS A 55 -6.52 -7.48 -9.35
CA HIS A 55 -5.17 -6.98 -9.56
C HIS A 55 -5.13 -5.44 -9.44
N LEU A 56 -4.23 -4.94 -8.61
CA LEU A 56 -4.05 -3.50 -8.37
C LEU A 56 -2.75 -2.99 -8.98
N TYR A 57 -1.64 -3.68 -8.72
CA TYR A 57 -0.31 -3.24 -9.14
C TYR A 57 0.63 -4.43 -9.26
N GLY A 58 1.56 -4.37 -10.21
CA GLY A 58 2.66 -5.31 -10.34
C GLY A 58 2.92 -5.75 -11.78
N PRO A 59 3.87 -6.67 -11.98
CA PRO A 59 4.70 -7.27 -10.94
C PRO A 59 5.70 -6.29 -10.33
N VAL A 60 5.86 -6.35 -9.01
CA VAL A 60 6.89 -5.62 -8.25
C VAL A 60 8.11 -6.52 -8.12
N VAL A 61 9.28 -6.00 -8.51
CA VAL A 61 10.58 -6.61 -8.27
C VAL A 61 11.39 -5.63 -7.41
N PRO A 62 11.48 -5.84 -6.09
CA PRO A 62 12.21 -4.93 -5.21
C PRO A 62 13.71 -4.97 -5.52
N SER A 63 14.34 -3.81 -5.50
CA SER A 63 15.78 -3.68 -5.73
C SER A 63 16.55 -3.72 -4.41
N TYR A 64 17.75 -4.31 -4.42
CA TYR A 64 18.59 -4.42 -3.22
C TYR A 64 18.91 -3.03 -2.65
N ARG A 65 18.49 -2.79 -1.41
CA ARG A 65 18.64 -1.52 -0.67
C ARG A 65 18.08 -0.27 -1.35
N HIS A 66 17.30 -0.42 -2.42
CA HIS A 66 16.65 0.68 -3.12
C HIS A 66 15.13 0.57 -2.99
N THR A 67 14.51 1.69 -2.64
CA THR A 67 13.05 1.75 -2.46
C THR A 67 12.34 1.73 -3.80
N THR A 68 11.42 0.78 -3.94
CA THR A 68 10.39 0.71 -4.97
C THR A 68 9.06 0.99 -4.29
N THR A 69 8.27 1.92 -4.84
CA THR A 69 6.98 2.31 -4.26
C THR A 69 5.87 1.96 -5.23
N ALA A 70 4.92 1.14 -4.79
CA ALA A 70 3.64 0.95 -5.48
C ALA A 70 2.63 1.91 -4.87
N TYR A 71 1.83 2.56 -5.71
CA TYR A 71 0.84 3.54 -5.26
C TYR A 71 -0.41 3.50 -6.12
N THR A 72 -1.52 3.97 -5.57
CA THR A 72 -2.75 4.13 -6.36
C THR A 72 -2.80 5.50 -7.03
N THR A 73 -3.18 5.53 -8.30
CA THR A 73 -3.44 6.78 -9.04
C THR A 73 -4.89 7.24 -8.92
N SER A 74 -5.79 6.35 -8.50
CA SER A 74 -7.20 6.62 -8.24
C SER A 74 -7.53 6.29 -6.80
N ALA A 75 -8.51 7.00 -6.25
CA ALA A 75 -9.00 6.73 -4.91
C ALA A 75 -9.61 5.33 -4.80
N LEU A 76 -9.22 4.61 -3.75
CA LEU A 76 -9.84 3.36 -3.32
C LEU A 76 -11.00 3.69 -2.38
N THR A 77 -12.10 2.95 -2.49
CA THR A 77 -13.31 3.15 -1.68
C THR A 77 -13.84 1.82 -1.17
N GLY A 78 -14.47 1.84 0.01
CA GLY A 78 -15.14 0.70 0.62
C GLY A 78 -14.97 0.66 2.14
N GLU A 79 -15.86 -0.05 2.82
CA GLU A 79 -15.84 -0.23 4.29
C GLU A 79 -14.62 -1.05 4.74
N LYS A 80 -14.24 -2.03 3.92
CA LYS A 80 -13.09 -2.89 4.16
C LYS A 80 -12.18 -2.86 2.93
N LEU A 81 -10.96 -2.38 3.12
CA LEU A 81 -9.92 -2.38 2.12
C LEU A 81 -9.00 -3.58 2.36
N GLN A 82 -9.14 -4.60 1.52
CA GLN A 82 -8.36 -5.83 1.64
C GLN A 82 -7.27 -5.86 0.59
N PHE A 83 -6.03 -5.79 1.04
CA PHE A 83 -4.87 -5.93 0.18
C PHE A 83 -4.25 -7.32 0.36
N SER A 84 -3.87 -7.92 -0.77
CA SER A 84 -3.07 -9.14 -0.76
C SER A 84 -1.86 -8.97 -1.65
N ILE A 85 -0.69 -9.27 -1.10
CA ILE A 85 0.56 -9.30 -1.84
C ILE A 85 0.90 -10.76 -2.05
N HIS A 86 0.92 -11.23 -3.29
CA HIS A 86 1.10 -12.64 -3.62
C HIS A 86 2.31 -12.83 -4.52
N LYS A 87 3.08 -13.86 -4.21
CA LYS A 87 4.25 -14.27 -4.98
C LYS A 87 3.82 -14.67 -6.40
N THR A 88 4.56 -14.25 -7.42
CA THR A 88 4.36 -14.74 -8.81
C THR A 88 5.00 -16.11 -9.00
N GLU A 89 4.63 -16.82 -10.07
CA GLU A 89 5.25 -18.09 -10.46
C GLU A 89 6.77 -17.96 -10.70
N ASN A 90 7.23 -16.79 -11.17
CA ASN A 90 8.66 -16.49 -11.42
C ASN A 90 9.49 -16.19 -10.16
N SER A 91 8.88 -16.25 -8.98
CA SER A 91 9.53 -15.88 -7.71
C SER A 91 9.77 -17.11 -6.86
N THR A 92 10.96 -17.22 -6.28
CA THR A 92 11.30 -18.30 -5.34
C THR A 92 11.08 -17.89 -3.89
N LEU A 93 11.15 -16.59 -3.60
CA LEU A 93 11.00 -16.03 -2.26
C LEU A 93 9.60 -15.44 -2.03
N PRO A 94 9.11 -15.45 -0.77
CA PRO A 94 7.81 -14.87 -0.42
C PRO A 94 7.76 -13.35 -0.69
N PRO A 95 6.58 -12.73 -0.76
CA PRO A 95 6.48 -11.27 -0.83
C PRO A 95 7.04 -10.62 0.45
N ILE A 96 7.52 -9.39 0.33
CA ILE A 96 7.93 -8.55 1.47
C ILE A 96 7.15 -7.24 1.45
N LEU A 97 7.02 -6.58 2.59
CA LEU A 97 6.51 -5.23 2.71
C LEU A 97 7.32 -4.47 3.77
N ASN A 98 7.95 -3.37 3.39
CA ASN A 98 8.77 -2.60 4.33
C ASN A 98 7.96 -1.51 5.04
N ALA A 99 7.05 -0.84 4.33
CA ALA A 99 6.15 0.16 4.90
C ALA A 99 4.87 0.30 4.04
N ILE A 100 3.79 0.74 4.66
CA ILE A 100 2.54 1.08 4.00
C ILE A 100 1.98 2.38 4.57
N GLU A 101 1.47 3.24 3.70
CA GLU A 101 0.83 4.50 4.05
C GLU A 101 -0.56 4.55 3.41
N PHE A 102 -1.54 4.99 4.18
CA PHE A 102 -2.88 5.29 3.69
C PHE A 102 -3.14 6.78 3.87
N TYR A 103 -3.58 7.45 2.81
CA TYR A 103 -4.01 8.85 2.85
C TYR A 103 -5.51 8.89 2.67
N LEU A 104 -6.23 9.30 3.71
CA LEU A 104 -7.67 9.53 3.67
C LEU A 104 -7.94 10.90 3.03
N VAL A 105 -8.81 10.94 2.04
CA VAL A 105 -9.33 12.18 1.49
C VAL A 105 -10.42 12.70 2.42
N GLN A 106 -10.19 13.86 3.02
CA GLN A 106 -11.21 14.57 3.78
C GLN A 106 -11.58 15.85 3.04
N ASP A 107 -12.85 15.92 2.63
CA ASP A 107 -13.42 17.11 2.00
C ASP A 107 -13.87 18.07 3.09
N PHE A 108 -13.28 19.26 3.13
CA PHE A 108 -13.68 20.32 4.05
C PHE A 108 -14.58 21.31 3.32
N SER A 109 -15.77 21.55 3.88
CA SER A 109 -16.60 22.71 3.52
C SER A 109 -16.33 23.84 4.52
N GLN A 110 -15.19 24.52 4.38
CA GLN A 110 -14.99 25.77 5.12
C GLN A 110 -15.49 26.95 4.27
N SER A 111 -16.57 27.58 4.74
CA SER A 111 -16.84 28.99 4.44
C SER A 111 -15.87 29.82 5.28
N GLU A 112 -14.69 30.13 4.74
CA GLU A 112 -13.93 31.26 5.25
C GLU A 112 -14.62 32.53 4.77
N THR A 113 -14.76 33.49 5.68
CA THR A 113 -15.50 34.74 5.48
C THR A 113 -14.79 35.63 4.46
N GLU A 114 -15.03 35.38 3.17
CA GLU A 114 -15.25 36.40 2.14
C GLU A 114 -16.26 35.85 1.13
N GLN A 115 -17.33 36.60 0.91
CA GLN A 115 -18.59 36.20 0.27
C GLN A 115 -18.52 35.93 -1.25
N ALA A 116 -17.41 35.43 -1.81
CA ALA A 116 -17.32 35.20 -3.25
C ALA A 116 -16.32 34.11 -3.69
N ASP A 117 -16.37 32.91 -3.12
CA ASP A 117 -16.27 31.64 -3.88
C ASP A 117 -16.24 30.45 -2.91
N GLY A 118 -17.24 29.57 -2.99
CA GLY A 118 -17.25 28.30 -2.26
C GLY A 118 -16.21 27.33 -2.85
N LYS A 119 -14.94 27.48 -2.46
CA LYS A 119 -13.87 26.58 -2.90
C LYS A 119 -13.90 25.32 -2.05
N LEU A 120 -14.31 24.20 -2.66
CA LEU A 120 -14.08 22.87 -2.08
C LEU A 120 -12.57 22.60 -2.11
N PHE A 121 -11.98 22.32 -0.96
CA PHE A 121 -10.59 21.88 -0.86
C PHE A 121 -10.54 20.54 -0.15
N SER A 122 -9.81 19.59 -0.75
CA SER A 122 -9.60 18.26 -0.19
C SER A 122 -8.24 18.24 0.51
N ILE A 123 -8.23 17.80 1.77
CA ILE A 123 -7.01 17.56 2.54
C ILE A 123 -6.74 16.05 2.55
N PHE A 124 -5.48 15.67 2.31
CA PHE A 124 -5.02 14.30 2.48
C PHE A 124 -4.48 14.13 3.89
N ILE A 125 -5.24 13.46 4.75
CA ILE A 125 -4.78 13.15 6.10
C ILE A 125 -4.03 11.81 6.01
N PRO A 126 -2.72 11.78 6.33
CA PRO A 126 -2.01 10.51 6.45
C PRO A 126 -2.59 9.75 7.64
N LEU A 127 -3.28 8.66 7.36
CA LEU A 127 -3.51 7.61 8.33
C LEU A 127 -2.24 6.75 8.36
N SER A 128 -1.19 7.28 8.99
CA SER A 128 0.07 6.56 9.14
C SER A 128 -0.11 5.43 10.14
N ILE A 129 -0.55 4.27 9.64
CA ILE A 129 -0.39 3.01 10.38
C ILE A 129 1.06 2.60 10.17
N PHE A 130 1.94 3.11 11.04
CA PHE A 130 3.32 2.64 11.10
C PHE A 130 3.33 1.18 11.58
N PHE A 131 3.32 0.23 10.66
CA PHE A 131 4.01 -1.04 10.92
C PHE A 131 5.50 -0.77 10.79
N LEU A 132 6.04 -0.02 11.76
CA LEU A 132 7.46 -0.04 12.02
C LEU A 132 7.72 -1.44 12.57
N PHE A 133 8.11 -2.38 11.71
CA PHE A 133 8.77 -3.60 12.18
C PHE A 133 10.11 -3.12 12.74
N ILE A 134 10.13 -2.71 14.01
CA ILE A 134 11.32 -2.31 14.76
C ILE A 134 12.15 -3.56 15.07
#